data_AF-A0A914CUU0-F1
#
_entry.id   AF-A0A914CUU0-F1
#
_cell.length_a   1.000
_cell.length_b   1.000
_cell.length_c   1.000
_cell.angle_alpha   90.00
_cell.angle_beta   90.00
_cell.angle_gamma   90.00
#
_symmetry.space_group_name_H-M   'P 1'
#
loop_
_entity.id
_entity.type
_entity.pdbx_description
1 polymer ?
#
loop_
_entity_poly.entity_id
_entity_poly.type
_entity_poly.pdbx_seq_one_letter_code
_entity_poly.pdbx_strand_id
1 'polypeptide(L)'
;MVRECFFTTQCKTASWLCASTAVLNLDDKSLLSVFKGTLQSAKCQFPLLVVTGTALGAYQYTKSKELFWAVGAGLLFLNIPFTLTCIGGINKELMATSTESAGAETRKKIVKWGNLHSVRTVLSAASVAAFVYAFVKQ
;
A
#
# COMPACT_ATOMS: atom_id res chain seq x y z
N MET A 1 2.08 19.26 6.99
CA MET A 1 1.89 17.97 6.30
C MET A 1 1.22 16.88 7.15
N VAL A 2 1.49 16.77 8.48
CA VAL A 2 0.82 15.77 9.34
C VAL A 2 -0.62 16.16 9.75
N ARG A 3 -0.93 17.45 9.88
CA ARG A 3 -2.25 17.94 10.33
C ARG A 3 -3.42 17.64 9.38
N GLU A 4 -3.17 17.58 8.07
CA GLU A 4 -4.23 17.33 7.08
C GLU A 4 -4.63 15.85 6.96
N CYS A 5 -3.77 14.93 7.43
CA CYS A 5 -4.04 13.49 7.40
C CYS A 5 -5.05 13.02 8.47
N PHE A 6 -5.30 13.80 9.52
CA PHE A 6 -6.15 13.39 10.65
C PHE A 6 -7.63 13.77 10.53
N PHE A 7 -8.01 14.66 9.59
CA PHE A 7 -9.36 15.24 9.54
C PHE A 7 -10.30 14.75 8.43
N THR A 8 -9.93 13.72 7.66
CA THR A 8 -10.82 13.13 6.64
C THR A 8 -11.42 11.80 7.09
N THR A 9 -12.21 11.84 8.16
CA THR A 9 -13.09 10.75 8.61
C THR A 9 -14.34 10.60 7.72
N GLN A 10 -14.16 10.54 6.39
CA GLN A 10 -15.30 10.42 5.47
C GLN A 10 -14.99 9.61 4.20
N CYS A 11 -14.44 8.40 4.34
CA CYS A 11 -14.73 7.31 3.40
C CYS A 11 -14.26 5.98 4.00
N LYS A 12 -15.10 5.38 4.85
CA LYS A 12 -14.88 4.01 5.32
C LYS A 12 -14.98 3.08 4.09
N THR A 13 -13.96 2.22 3.89
CA THR A 13 -13.92 1.00 3.01
C THR A 13 -13.24 1.04 1.62
N ALA A 14 -12.53 2.08 1.21
CA ALA A 14 -11.98 2.12 -0.17
C ALA A 14 -10.63 1.40 -0.43
N SER A 15 -9.98 0.78 0.55
CA SER A 15 -8.64 0.18 0.34
C SER A 15 -8.66 -1.19 -0.36
N TRP A 16 -9.77 -1.92 -0.32
CA TRP A 16 -9.90 -3.27 -0.92
C TRP A 16 -10.38 -3.25 -2.39
N LEU A 17 -10.83 -2.11 -2.88
CA LEU A 17 -11.57 -2.01 -4.14
C LEU A 17 -10.70 -2.18 -5.40
N CYS A 18 -9.43 -1.78 -5.39
CA CYS A 18 -8.59 -1.90 -6.59
C CYS A 18 -8.26 -3.36 -6.98
N ALA A 19 -8.43 -4.33 -6.09
CA ALA A 19 -8.13 -5.74 -6.33
C ALA A 19 -9.37 -6.59 -6.62
N SER A 20 -10.59 -6.05 -6.49
CA SER A 20 -11.79 -6.83 -6.82
C SER A 20 -12.02 -6.81 -8.33
N THR A 21 -12.26 -7.98 -8.91
CA THR A 21 -12.60 -8.13 -10.34
C THR A 21 -13.78 -7.25 -10.75
N ALA A 22 -14.69 -6.95 -9.82
CA ALA A 22 -15.85 -6.10 -10.04
C ALA A 22 -15.48 -4.63 -10.40
N VAL A 23 -14.43 -4.07 -9.81
CA VAL A 23 -13.99 -2.69 -10.12
C VAL A 23 -13.30 -2.62 -11.47
N LEU A 24 -12.55 -3.67 -11.85
CA LEU A 24 -11.96 -3.76 -13.18
C LEU A 24 -13.01 -3.86 -14.30
N ASN A 25 -14.26 -4.21 -14.01
CA ASN A 25 -15.32 -4.26 -15.03
C ASN A 25 -15.98 -2.90 -15.31
N LEU A 26 -15.64 -1.84 -14.56
CA LEU A 26 -16.14 -0.48 -14.81
C LEU A 26 -15.59 0.07 -16.13
N ASP A 27 -16.29 1.05 -16.72
CA ASP A 27 -15.75 1.83 -17.83
C ASP A 27 -14.48 2.60 -17.41
N ASP A 28 -13.64 2.96 -18.38
CA ASP A 28 -12.31 3.54 -18.09
C ASP A 28 -12.37 4.84 -17.26
N LYS A 29 -13.43 5.66 -17.43
CA LYS A 29 -13.59 6.91 -16.71
C LYS A 29 -13.97 6.64 -15.25
N SER A 30 -14.98 5.81 -15.03
CA SER A 30 -15.41 5.41 -13.68
C SER A 30 -14.30 4.68 -12.94
N LEU A 31 -13.57 3.79 -13.63
CA LEU A 31 -12.42 3.07 -13.08
C LEU A 31 -11.34 4.05 -12.60
N LEU A 32 -10.94 5.03 -13.42
CA LEU A 32 -9.92 6.00 -13.02
C LEU A 32 -10.41 6.90 -11.87
N SER A 33 -11.69 7.28 -11.87
CA SER A 33 -12.29 8.10 -10.80
C SER A 33 -12.20 7.41 -9.45
N VAL A 34 -12.67 6.15 -9.37
CA VAL A 34 -12.59 5.32 -8.16
C VAL A 34 -11.13 5.12 -7.73
N PHE A 35 -10.25 4.80 -8.69
CA PHE A 35 -8.84 4.54 -8.41
C PHE A 35 -8.12 5.76 -7.81
N LYS A 36 -8.39 6.96 -8.32
CA LYS A 36 -7.85 8.22 -7.75
C LYS A 36 -8.32 8.44 -6.33
N GLY A 37 -9.59 8.17 -6.04
CA GLY A 37 -10.13 8.21 -4.68
C GLY A 37 -9.35 7.29 -3.73
N THR A 38 -9.14 6.04 -4.13
CA THR A 38 -8.35 5.06 -3.36
C THR A 38 -6.90 5.52 -3.14
N LEU A 39 -6.24 6.04 -4.19
CA LEU A 39 -4.88 6.56 -4.04
C LEU A 39 -4.80 7.71 -3.03
N GLN A 40 -5.77 8.62 -3.03
CA GLN A 40 -5.81 9.75 -2.10
C GLN A 40 -5.96 9.29 -0.65
N SER A 41 -6.89 8.38 -0.37
CA SER A 41 -7.08 7.84 0.99
C SER A 41 -5.86 7.09 1.51
N ALA A 42 -5.15 6.38 0.63
CA ALA A 42 -3.99 5.58 1.01
C ALA A 42 -2.73 6.40 1.33
N LYS A 43 -2.66 7.69 0.91
CA LYS A 43 -1.45 8.54 1.03
C LYS A 43 -0.91 8.63 2.46
N CYS A 44 -1.80 8.71 3.45
CA CYS A 44 -1.41 8.84 4.85
C CYS A 44 -1.36 7.49 5.56
N GLN A 45 -2.30 6.58 5.23
CA GLN A 45 -2.44 5.29 5.90
C GLN A 45 -1.22 4.38 5.68
N PHE A 46 -0.74 4.31 4.43
CA PHE A 46 0.40 3.45 4.08
C PHE A 46 1.70 3.81 4.81
N PRO A 47 2.22 5.06 4.73
CA PRO A 47 3.48 5.39 5.40
C PRO A 47 3.37 5.28 6.92
N LEU A 48 2.22 5.63 7.50
CA LEU A 48 2.00 5.50 8.94
C LEU A 48 2.13 4.03 9.39
N LEU A 49 1.44 3.11 8.70
CA LEU A 49 1.49 1.68 9.01
C LEU A 49 2.91 1.11 8.88
N VAL A 50 3.60 1.42 7.77
CA VAL A 50 4.94 0.86 7.54
C VAL A 50 5.95 1.41 8.53
N VAL A 51 5.95 2.71 8.80
CA VAL A 51 6.89 3.33 9.75
C VAL A 51 6.66 2.82 11.16
N THR A 52 5.41 2.81 11.63
CA THR A 52 5.09 2.34 12.99
C THR A 52 5.39 0.85 13.17
N GLY A 53 4.98 0.01 12.23
CA GLY A 53 5.25 -1.44 12.29
C GLY A 53 6.76 -1.76 12.22
N THR A 54 7.51 -1.06 11.36
CA THR A 54 8.97 -1.20 11.29
C THR A 54 9.63 -0.78 12.61
N ALA A 55 9.24 0.37 13.17
CA ALA A 55 9.82 0.88 14.41
C ALA A 55 9.54 -0.04 15.60
N LEU A 56 8.31 -0.55 15.73
CA LEU A 56 7.93 -1.48 16.79
C LEU A 56 8.64 -2.82 16.67
N GLY A 57 8.74 -3.39 15.45
CA GLY A 57 9.50 -4.62 15.23
C GLY A 57 10.99 -4.46 15.55
N ALA A 58 11.60 -3.37 15.10
CA ALA A 58 13.00 -3.06 15.43
C ALA A 58 13.20 -2.86 16.94
N TYR A 59 12.29 -2.17 17.61
CA TYR A 59 12.32 -2.01 19.07
C TYR A 59 12.25 -3.37 19.77
N GLN A 60 11.34 -4.25 19.35
CA GLN A 60 11.17 -5.56 19.98
C GLN A 60 12.38 -6.48 19.77
N TYR A 61 13.08 -6.37 18.64
CA TYR A 61 14.37 -7.04 18.44
C TYR A 61 15.40 -6.60 19.49
N THR A 62 15.44 -5.31 19.86
CA THR A 62 16.39 -4.84 20.89
C THR A 62 16.15 -5.47 22.25
N LYS A 63 14.91 -5.85 22.56
CA LYS A 63 14.49 -6.42 23.85
C LYS A 63 14.63 -7.94 23.91
N SER A 64 14.12 -8.64 22.89
CA SER A 64 14.08 -10.11 22.86
C SER A 64 15.33 -10.75 22.25
N LYS A 65 16.06 -10.00 21.40
CA LYS A 65 17.11 -10.53 20.50
C LYS A 65 16.63 -11.62 19.54
N GLU A 66 15.32 -11.79 19.40
CA GLU A 66 14.73 -12.74 18.47
C GLU A 66 14.81 -12.17 17.04
N LEU A 67 15.50 -12.87 16.14
CA LEU A 67 15.85 -12.39 14.80
C LEU A 67 14.64 -12.14 13.87
N PHE A 68 13.55 -12.88 14.03
CA PHE A 68 12.32 -12.70 13.24
C PHE A 68 11.63 -11.35 13.51
N TRP A 69 11.85 -10.71 14.66
CA TRP A 69 11.47 -9.30 14.84
C TRP A 69 12.22 -8.37 13.88
N ALA A 70 13.53 -8.60 13.68
CA ALA A 70 14.32 -7.83 12.73
C ALA A 70 13.95 -8.17 11.28
N VAL A 71 13.71 -9.44 10.96
CA VAL A 71 13.25 -9.88 9.63
C VAL A 71 11.91 -9.24 9.28
N GLY A 72 10.93 -9.31 10.18
CA GLY A 72 9.61 -8.71 9.97
C GLY A 72 9.70 -7.19 9.77
N ALA A 73 10.52 -6.50 10.56
CA ALA A 73 10.76 -5.06 10.41
C ALA A 73 11.43 -4.72 9.07
N GLY A 74 12.43 -5.49 8.66
CA GLY A 74 13.10 -5.32 7.37
C GLY A 74 12.16 -5.51 6.19
N LEU A 75 11.31 -6.53 6.22
CA LEU A 75 10.30 -6.79 5.19
C LEU A 75 9.26 -5.67 5.08
N LEU A 76 8.80 -5.12 6.21
CA LEU A 76 7.94 -3.94 6.19
C LEU A 76 8.68 -2.73 5.61
N PHE A 77 9.90 -2.47 6.07
CA PHE A 77 10.70 -1.35 5.60
C PHE A 77 10.89 -1.38 4.07
N LEU A 78 11.15 -2.57 3.48
CA LEU A 78 11.31 -2.76 2.04
C LEU A 78 10.09 -2.33 1.21
N ASN A 79 8.90 -2.23 1.80
CA ASN A 79 7.74 -1.66 1.10
C ASN A 79 7.97 -0.21 0.69
N ILE A 80 8.76 0.58 1.43
CA ILE A 80 9.04 1.99 1.11
C ILE A 80 9.84 2.12 -0.20
N PRO A 81 11.08 1.59 -0.31
CA PRO A 81 11.86 1.72 -1.53
C PRO A 81 11.15 1.05 -2.72
N PHE A 82 10.48 -0.09 -2.52
CA PHE A 82 9.69 -0.71 -3.58
C PHE A 82 8.54 0.19 -4.07
N THR A 83 7.80 0.81 -3.14
CA THR A 83 6.68 1.70 -3.51
C THR A 83 7.19 2.93 -4.27
N LEU A 84 8.26 3.56 -3.80
CA LEU A 84 8.79 4.77 -4.44
C LEU A 84 9.34 4.49 -5.85
N THR A 85 10.06 3.38 -6.02
CA THR A 85 10.73 3.04 -7.29
C THR A 85 9.80 2.41 -8.32
N CYS A 86 8.96 1.44 -7.91
CA CYS A 86 8.15 0.67 -8.86
C CYS A 86 6.74 1.23 -9.05
N ILE A 87 6.14 1.79 -7.99
CA ILE A 87 4.72 2.21 -7.99
C ILE A 87 4.56 3.73 -8.09
N GLY A 88 5.50 4.50 -7.53
CA GLY A 88 5.41 5.96 -7.41
C GLY A 88 5.20 6.68 -8.74
N GLY A 89 5.92 6.27 -9.79
CA GLY A 89 5.75 6.81 -11.14
C GLY A 89 4.35 6.57 -11.69
N ILE A 90 3.83 5.34 -11.56
CA ILE A 90 2.48 4.96 -12.02
C ILE A 90 1.42 5.77 -11.27
N ASN A 91 1.57 5.94 -9.96
CA ASN A 91 0.66 6.77 -9.16
C ASN A 91 0.63 8.21 -9.68
N LYS A 92 1.81 8.79 -9.96
CA LYS A 92 1.92 10.18 -10.44
C LYS A 92 1.23 10.36 -11.80
N GLU A 93 1.45 9.43 -12.72
CA GLU A 93 0.83 9.44 -14.04
C GLU A 93 -0.70 9.27 -13.98
N LEU A 94 -1.20 8.32 -13.19
CA LEU A 94 -2.64 8.08 -13.03
C LEU A 94 -3.34 9.27 -12.36
N MET A 95 -2.70 9.91 -11.38
CA MET A 95 -3.23 11.11 -10.75
C MET A 95 -3.25 12.31 -11.70
N ALA A 96 -2.28 12.43 -12.62
CA ALA A 96 -2.20 13.51 -13.60
C ALA A 96 -3.11 13.34 -14.81
N THR A 97 -3.51 12.10 -15.15
CA THR A 97 -4.38 11.80 -16.28
C THR A 97 -5.79 12.38 -16.04
N SER A 98 -6.36 13.12 -16.99
CA SER A 98 -7.76 13.58 -16.88
C SER A 98 -8.73 12.40 -16.93
N THR A 99 -9.82 12.46 -16.16
CA THR A 99 -10.86 11.41 -16.18
C THR A 99 -11.53 11.32 -17.54
N GLU A 100 -11.69 12.45 -18.24
CA GLU A 100 -12.29 12.47 -19.58
C GLU A 100 -11.39 11.86 -20.65
N SER A 101 -10.07 11.86 -20.44
CA SER A 101 -9.09 11.23 -21.31
C SER A 101 -8.77 9.78 -20.93
N ALA A 102 -9.48 9.20 -19.96
CA ALA A 102 -9.26 7.82 -19.55
C ALA A 102 -9.62 6.87 -20.69
N GLY A 103 -8.73 5.91 -20.95
CA GLY A 103 -8.89 4.92 -22.01
C GLY A 103 -8.10 3.64 -21.73
N ALA A 104 -7.91 2.83 -22.78
CA ALA A 104 -7.24 1.54 -22.68
C ALA A 104 -5.82 1.62 -22.05
N GLU A 105 -5.05 2.68 -22.32
CA GLU A 105 -3.73 2.87 -21.72
C GLU A 105 -3.79 3.15 -20.21
N THR A 106 -4.78 3.91 -19.75
CA THR A 106 -5.04 4.14 -18.33
C THR A 106 -5.36 2.81 -17.63
N ARG A 107 -6.22 2.00 -18.24
CA ARG A 107 -6.55 0.66 -17.72
C ARG A 107 -5.33 -0.24 -17.62
N LYS A 108 -4.48 -0.28 -18.65
CA LYS A 108 -3.23 -1.06 -18.62
C LYS A 108 -2.33 -0.64 -17.45
N LYS A 109 -2.22 0.67 -17.17
CA LYS A 109 -1.47 1.18 -16.02
C LYS A 109 -2.08 0.75 -14.68
N ILE A 110 -3.40 0.76 -14.55
CA ILE A 110 -4.11 0.29 -13.34
C ILE A 110 -3.89 -1.21 -13.13
N VAL A 111 -3.97 -2.03 -14.19
CA VAL A 111 -3.66 -3.47 -14.12
C VAL A 111 -2.19 -3.70 -13.71
N LYS A 112 -1.25 -2.98 -14.34
CA LYS A 112 0.17 -3.03 -13.97
C LYS A 112 0.38 -2.64 -12.51
N TRP A 113 -0.30 -1.60 -12.04
CA TRP A 113 -0.28 -1.20 -10.63
C TRP A 113 -0.75 -2.32 -9.72
N GLY A 114 -1.85 -2.99 -10.05
CA GLY A 114 -2.38 -4.12 -9.29
C GLY A 114 -1.37 -5.27 -9.16
N ASN A 115 -0.69 -5.60 -10.27
CA ASN A 115 0.37 -6.62 -10.28
C ASN A 115 1.58 -6.23 -9.42
N LEU A 116 1.97 -4.95 -9.40
CA LEU A 116 3.04 -4.49 -8.51
C LEU A 116 2.60 -4.43 -7.05
N HIS A 117 1.33 -4.10 -6.82
CA HIS A 117 0.76 -4.06 -5.48
C HIS A 117 0.74 -5.45 -4.83
N SER A 118 0.51 -6.53 -5.61
CA SER A 118 0.56 -7.89 -5.08
C SER A 118 1.91 -8.24 -4.46
N VAL A 119 3.03 -7.74 -5.01
CA VAL A 119 4.36 -7.89 -4.40
C VAL A 119 4.41 -7.27 -3.01
N ARG A 120 3.84 -6.07 -2.83
CA ARG A 120 3.72 -5.44 -1.51
C ARG A 120 2.83 -6.21 -0.55
N THR A 121 1.74 -6.79 -1.05
CA THR A 121 0.88 -7.67 -0.26
C THR A 121 1.66 -8.87 0.25
N VAL A 122 2.45 -9.53 -0.60
CA VAL A 122 3.29 -10.67 -0.22
C VAL A 122 4.37 -10.25 0.80
N LEU A 123 5.08 -9.14 0.57
CA LEU A 123 6.07 -8.61 1.52
C LEU A 123 5.44 -8.31 2.89
N SER A 124 4.26 -7.68 2.89
CA SER A 124 3.55 -7.34 4.13
C SER A 124 3.04 -8.58 4.85
N ALA A 125 2.50 -9.57 4.11
CA ALA A 125 2.07 -10.85 4.67
C ALA A 125 3.24 -11.64 5.28
N ALA A 126 4.38 -11.68 4.59
CA ALA A 126 5.59 -12.31 5.09
C ALA A 126 6.14 -11.63 6.35
N SER A 127 6.08 -10.29 6.42
CA SER A 127 6.42 -9.55 7.63
C SER A 127 5.51 -9.91 8.80
N VAL A 128 4.19 -9.94 8.59
CA VAL A 128 3.22 -10.33 9.62
C VAL A 128 3.49 -11.77 10.10
N ALA A 129 3.75 -12.70 9.19
CA ALA A 129 4.10 -14.07 9.54
C ALA A 129 5.37 -14.15 10.40
N ALA A 130 6.41 -13.36 10.07
CA ALA A 130 7.63 -13.28 10.86
C ALA A 130 7.36 -12.71 12.28
N PHE A 131 6.56 -11.65 12.40
CA PHE A 131 6.19 -11.11 13.70
C PHE A 131 5.36 -12.08 14.53
N VAL A 132 4.39 -12.78 13.92
CA VAL A 132 3.58 -13.79 14.61
C VAL A 132 4.47 -14.94 15.09
N TYR A 133 5.39 -15.43 14.25
CA TYR A 133 6.33 -16.46 14.64
C TYR A 133 7.22 -16.01 15.81
N ALA A 134 7.80 -14.80 15.71
CA ALA A 134 8.60 -14.23 16.79
C ALA A 134 7.80 -14.10 18.09
N PHE A 135 6.53 -13.70 17.98
CA PHE A 135 5.62 -13.51 19.11
C PHE A 135 5.22 -14.82 19.80
N VAL A 136 5.06 -15.91 19.05
CA VAL A 136 4.69 -17.22 19.61
C VAL A 136 5.88 -17.96 20.22
N LYS A 137 7.09 -17.68 19.72
CA LYS A 137 8.32 -18.36 20.14
C LYS A 137 8.97 -17.76 21.40
N GLN A 138 8.80 -16.46 21.61
CA GLN A 138 9.39 -15.67 22.70
C GLN A 138 8.74 -15.98 24.07
#